data_AF-A0A0P9ZLJ9-F1
#
_entry.id   AF-A0A0P9ZLJ9-F1
#
_cell.length_a   1.000
_cell.length_b   1.000
_cell.length_c   1.000
_cell.angle_alpha   90.00
_cell.angle_beta   90.00
_cell.angle_gamma   90.00
#
_symmetry.space_group_name_H-M   'P 1'
#
loop_
_entity.id
_entity.type
_entity.pdbx_description
1 polymer ?
#
loop_
_entity_poly.entity_id
_entity_poly.type
_entity_poly.pdbx_seq_one_letter_code
_entity_poly.pdbx_strand_id
1 'polypeptide(L)'
;MLLRGLTWLVLFQLLGTALNHLFLSILPGPIIGLVLLMAFLMMRGEVSEHVSVAASSLLRYLPLLLVPPAVGVMVYAGAIAQDFWAIFGTLSLSLMISLTFAGWLMQKLIERQARRREPS
;
A
#
# COMPACT_ATOMS: atom_id res chain seq x y z
N MET A 1 -4.55 -2.30 22.43
CA MET A 1 -3.32 -3.12 22.64
C MET A 1 -2.69 -3.45 21.29
N LEU A 2 -1.47 -2.93 21.01
CA LEU A 2 -0.74 -3.05 19.74
C LEU A 2 -0.80 -4.44 19.09
N LEU A 3 -0.69 -5.50 19.90
CA LEU A 3 -0.77 -6.90 19.48
C LEU A 3 -2.02 -7.20 18.65
N ARG A 4 -3.19 -6.72 19.06
CA ARG A 4 -4.45 -6.99 18.34
C ARG A 4 -4.46 -6.35 16.94
N GLY A 5 -3.87 -5.16 16.80
CA GLY A 5 -3.71 -4.51 15.51
C GLY A 5 -2.72 -5.23 14.61
N LEU A 6 -1.57 -5.63 15.18
CA LEU A 6 -0.56 -6.40 14.47
C LEU A 6 -1.10 -7.77 14.03
N THR A 7 -1.86 -8.47 14.87
CA THR A 7 -2.52 -9.72 14.49
C THR A 7 -3.45 -9.53 13.31
N TRP A 8 -4.24 -8.45 13.27
CA TRP A 8 -5.07 -8.13 12.11
C TRP A 8 -4.24 -7.87 10.85
N LEU A 9 -3.19 -7.05 10.95
CA LEU A 9 -2.28 -6.78 9.83
C LEU A 9 -1.65 -8.08 9.30
N VAL A 10 -1.13 -8.92 10.19
CA VAL A 10 -0.50 -10.20 9.86
C VAL A 10 -1.52 -11.21 9.33
N LEU A 11 -2.74 -11.24 9.87
CA LEU A 11 -3.79 -12.13 9.38
C LEU A 11 -4.15 -11.82 7.93
N PHE A 12 -4.40 -10.55 7.62
CA PHE A 12 -4.67 -10.14 6.23
C PHE A 12 -3.46 -10.32 5.32
N GLN A 13 -2.26 -10.10 5.84
CA GLN A 13 -1.01 -10.42 5.14
C GLN A 13 -0.91 -11.90 4.77
N LEU A 14 -1.21 -12.81 5.70
CA LEU A 14 -1.20 -14.26 5.46
C LEU A 14 -2.29 -14.68 4.48
N LEU A 15 -3.49 -14.11 4.59
CA LEU A 15 -4.56 -14.31 3.61
C LEU A 15 -4.14 -13.85 2.22
N GLY A 16 -3.52 -12.67 2.12
CA GLY A 16 -2.98 -12.16 0.85
C GLY A 16 -1.89 -13.06 0.26
N THR A 17 -1.00 -13.60 1.09
CA THR A 17 0.01 -14.57 0.66
C THR A 17 -0.61 -15.89 0.20
N ALA A 18 -1.63 -16.40 0.90
CA ALA A 18 -2.35 -17.60 0.49
C ALA A 18 -3.05 -17.39 -0.87
N LEU A 19 -3.69 -16.22 -1.07
CA LEU A 19 -4.31 -15.86 -2.35
C LEU A 19 -3.28 -15.64 -3.47
N ASN A 20 -2.13 -15.03 -3.17
CA ASN A 20 -1.03 -14.90 -4.13
C ASN A 20 -0.62 -16.27 -4.69
N HIS A 21 -0.47 -17.26 -3.80
CA HIS A 21 -0.02 -18.59 -4.20
C HIS A 21 -1.08 -19.35 -5.02
N LEU A 22 -2.37 -19.07 -4.80
CA LEU A 22 -3.47 -19.80 -5.43
C LEU A 22 -4.00 -19.15 -6.72
N PHE A 23 -4.03 -17.81 -6.81
CA PHE A 23 -4.70 -17.09 -7.89
C PHE A 23 -3.90 -15.94 -8.54
N LEU A 24 -2.98 -15.29 -7.80
CA LEU A 24 -2.38 -14.02 -8.23
C LEU A 24 -0.86 -13.97 -7.99
N SER A 25 -0.11 -14.87 -8.64
CA SER A 25 1.35 -14.99 -8.43
C SER A 25 2.14 -13.73 -8.79
N ILE A 26 1.59 -12.84 -9.62
CA ILE A 26 2.29 -11.63 -10.09
C ILE A 26 2.34 -10.50 -9.04
N LEU A 27 1.44 -10.52 -8.05
CA LEU A 27 1.34 -9.48 -7.03
C LEU A 27 1.86 -9.98 -5.68
N PRO A 28 2.80 -9.29 -5.02
CA PRO A 28 3.26 -9.66 -3.69
C PRO A 28 2.09 -9.84 -2.71
N GLY A 29 2.14 -10.91 -1.91
CA GLY A 29 1.16 -11.20 -0.85
C GLY A 29 0.80 -9.99 0.03
N PRO A 30 1.76 -9.12 0.43
CA PRO A 30 1.46 -7.91 1.20
C PRO A 30 0.51 -6.92 0.54
N ILE A 31 0.62 -6.75 -0.78
CA ILE A 31 -0.22 -5.82 -1.51
C ILE A 31 -1.67 -6.34 -1.54
N ILE A 32 -1.84 -7.64 -1.77
CA ILE A 32 -3.17 -8.29 -1.74
C ILE A 32 -3.77 -8.19 -0.34
N GLY A 33 -2.98 -8.48 0.71
CA GLY A 33 -3.42 -8.36 2.10
C GLY A 33 -3.90 -6.95 2.45
N LEU A 34 -3.21 -5.91 1.96
CA LEU A 34 -3.61 -4.52 2.14
C LEU A 34 -4.94 -4.21 1.45
N VAL A 35 -5.15 -4.70 0.23
CA VAL A 35 -6.43 -4.51 -0.49
C VAL A 35 -7.57 -5.24 0.21
N LEU A 36 -7.35 -6.45 0.71
CA LEU A 36 -8.34 -7.20 1.50
C LEU A 36 -8.70 -6.48 2.80
N LEU A 37 -7.69 -5.98 3.53
CA LEU A 37 -7.89 -5.19 4.74
C LEU A 37 -8.68 -3.91 4.41
N MET A 38 -8.33 -3.21 3.33
CA MET A 38 -9.06 -2.02 2.88
C MET A 38 -10.53 -2.34 2.58
N ALA A 39 -10.81 -3.41 1.83
CA ALA A 39 -12.18 -3.83 1.55
C ALA A 39 -12.96 -4.19 2.82
N PHE A 40 -12.31 -4.89 3.76
CA PHE A 40 -12.89 -5.20 5.06
C PHE A 40 -13.21 -3.95 5.89
N LEU A 41 -12.29 -2.97 5.93
CA LEU A 41 -12.52 -1.71 6.64
C LEU A 41 -13.60 -0.86 5.97
N MET A 42 -13.68 -0.87 4.63
CA MET A 42 -14.77 -0.20 3.90
C MET A 42 -16.14 -0.82 4.22
N MET A 43 -16.24 -2.15 4.32
CA MET A 43 -17.48 -2.84 4.72
C MET A 43 -17.86 -2.55 6.18
N ARG A 44 -16.86 -2.46 7.07
CA ARG A 44 -17.08 -2.16 8.49
C ARG A 44 -17.42 -0.68 8.74
N GLY A 45 -16.99 0.22 7.88
CA GLY A 45 -17.25 1.66 7.97
C GLY A 45 -16.41 2.43 9.00
N GLU A 46 -15.56 1.73 9.77
CA GLU A 46 -14.69 2.31 10.79
C GLU A 46 -13.29 1.70 10.75
N VAL A 47 -12.27 2.54 10.94
CA VAL A 47 -10.89 2.08 11.14
C VAL A 47 -10.70 1.78 12.62
N SER A 48 -10.46 0.51 12.96
CA SER A 48 -10.23 0.17 14.37
C SER A 48 -8.97 0.87 14.89
N GLU A 49 -9.08 1.50 16.06
CA GLU A 49 -7.98 2.20 16.74
C GLU A 49 -6.74 1.30 16.89
N HIS A 50 -6.96 0.00 17.06
CA HIS A 50 -5.91 -1.00 17.21
C HIS A 50 -5.05 -1.16 15.95
N VAL A 51 -5.68 -1.18 14.77
CA VAL A 51 -4.96 -1.26 13.48
C VAL A 51 -4.21 0.04 13.21
N SER A 52 -4.81 1.19 13.51
CA SER A 52 -4.15 2.50 13.38
C SER A 52 -2.87 2.55 14.23
N VAL A 53 -2.97 2.21 15.52
CA VAL A 53 -1.85 2.22 16.45
C VAL A 53 -0.74 1.24 16.03
N ALA A 54 -1.09 0.03 15.55
CA ALA A 54 -0.12 -0.92 15.04
C ALA A 54 0.58 -0.43 13.75
N ALA A 55 -0.17 0.14 12.80
CA ALA A 55 0.37 0.69 11.56
C ALA A 55 1.31 1.88 11.83
N SER A 56 0.93 2.79 12.73
CA SER A 56 1.78 3.92 13.13
C SER A 56 3.07 3.46 13.81
N SER A 57 3.02 2.42 14.63
CA SER A 57 4.23 1.82 15.21
C SER A 57 5.14 1.22 14.13
N LEU A 58 4.59 0.52 13.14
CA LEU A 58 5.38 -0.07 12.06
C LEU A 58 6.02 0.99 11.15
N LEU A 59 5.31 2.09 10.90
CA LEU A 59 5.82 3.24 10.15
C LEU A 59 7.05 3.88 10.79
N ARG A 60 7.21 3.82 12.12
CA ARG A 60 8.43 4.28 12.79
C ARG A 60 9.66 3.45 12.41
N TYR A 61 9.46 2.20 12.02
CA TYR A 61 10.50 1.29 11.54
C TYR A 61 10.58 1.23 10.00
N LEU A 62 9.85 2.10 9.29
CA LEU A 62 9.90 2.19 7.83
C LEU A 62 11.34 2.32 7.28
N PRO A 63 12.26 3.10 7.90
CA PRO A 63 13.65 3.13 7.45
C PRO A 63 14.30 1.74 7.42
N LEU A 64 14.03 0.89 8.42
CA LEU A 64 14.53 -0.49 8.45
C LEU A 64 13.88 -1.37 7.36
N LEU A 65 12.58 -1.18 7.11
CA LEU A 65 11.84 -1.90 6.05
C LEU A 65 12.30 -1.51 4.64
N LEU A 66 12.86 -0.31 4.47
CA LEU A 66 13.40 0.18 3.20
C LEU A 66 14.85 -0.25 2.94
N VAL A 67 15.55 -0.81 3.93
CA VAL A 67 16.93 -1.28 3.76
C VAL A 67 17.03 -2.37 2.69
N PRO A 68 16.24 -3.47 2.69
CA PRO A 68 16.38 -4.51 1.68
C PRO A 68 16.14 -4.01 0.24
N PRO A 69 15.09 -3.20 -0.05
CA PRO A 69 14.94 -2.55 -1.36
C PRO A 69 16.12 -1.66 -1.72
N ALA A 70 16.61 -0.83 -0.79
CA ALA A 70 17.72 0.09 -1.04
C ALA A 70 19.02 -0.66 -1.38
N VAL A 71 19.33 -1.71 -0.62
CA VAL A 71 20.50 -2.58 -0.89
C VAL A 71 20.36 -3.25 -2.27
N GLY A 72 19.16 -3.70 -2.64
CA GLY A 72 18.89 -4.23 -3.98
C GLY A 72 19.27 -3.24 -5.08
N VAL A 73 18.87 -1.97 -4.95
CA VAL A 73 19.25 -0.91 -5.91
C VAL A 73 20.77 -0.71 -5.97
N MET A 74 21.45 -0.72 -4.82
CA MET A 74 22.92 -0.55 -4.79
C MET A 74 23.65 -1.70 -5.49
N VAL A 75 23.18 -2.95 -5.34
CA VAL A 75 23.76 -4.13 -6.00
C VAL A 75 23.64 -4.04 -7.53
N TYR A 76 22.51 -3.55 -8.03
CA TYR A 76 22.26 -3.41 -9.48
C TYR A 76 22.59 -2.03 -10.04
N ALA A 77 23.32 -1.18 -9.30
CA ALA A 77 23.59 0.20 -9.69
C ALA A 77 24.26 0.32 -11.08
N GLY A 78 25.15 -0.61 -11.42
CA GLY A 78 25.81 -0.64 -12.73
C GLY A 78 24.84 -0.88 -13.89
N ALA A 79 23.90 -1.83 -13.73
CA ALA A 79 22.86 -2.09 -14.74
C ALA A 79 21.88 -0.91 -14.84
N ILE A 80 21.52 -0.31 -13.70
CA ILE A 80 20.65 0.88 -13.66
C ILE A 80 21.30 2.06 -14.39
N ALA A 81 22.62 2.23 -14.29
CA ALA A 81 23.34 3.29 -14.98
C ALA A 81 23.34 3.11 -16.51
N GLN A 82 23.38 1.87 -16.99
CA GLN A 82 23.31 1.58 -18.43
C GLN A 82 21.92 1.87 -19.00
N ASP A 83 20.87 1.46 -18.28
CA ASP A 83 19.47 1.65 -18.71
C ASP A 83 18.82 2.91 -18.10
N PHE A 84 19.63 3.90 -17.70
CA PHE A 84 19.18 5.04 -16.91
C PHE A 84 18.00 5.79 -17.53
N TRP A 85 18.03 6.05 -18.84
CA TRP A 85 16.93 6.72 -19.55
C TRP A 85 15.64 5.90 -19.62
N ALA A 86 15.74 4.58 -19.82
CA ALA A 86 14.56 3.72 -19.83
C ALA A 86 13.92 3.66 -18.43
N ILE A 87 14.74 3.52 -17.38
CA ILE A 87 14.30 3.45 -15.99
C ILE A 87 13.71 4.80 -15.55
N PHE A 88 14.41 5.91 -15.81
CA PHE A 88 13.95 7.24 -15.46
C PHE A 88 12.62 7.59 -16.15
N GLY A 89 12.50 7.28 -17.45
CA GLY A 89 11.25 7.48 -18.19
C GLY A 89 10.10 6.66 -17.62
N THR A 90 10.32 5.37 -17.37
CA THR A 90 9.29 4.46 -16.82
C THR A 90 8.88 4.86 -15.40
N LEU A 91 9.84 5.19 -14.53
CA LEU A 91 9.58 5.65 -13.17
C LEU A 91 8.81 6.97 -13.18
N SER A 92 9.25 7.96 -13.95
CA SER A 92 8.60 9.27 -14.03
C SER A 92 7.16 9.14 -14.55
N LEU A 93 6.95 8.36 -15.61
CA LEU A 93 5.64 8.12 -16.17
C LEU A 93 4.72 7.40 -15.18
N SER A 94 5.20 6.31 -14.57
CA SER A 94 4.42 5.56 -13.58
C SER A 94 4.05 6.41 -12.36
N LEU A 95 4.99 7.25 -11.88
CA LEU A 95 4.77 8.18 -10.78
C LEU A 95 3.70 9.23 -11.15
N MET A 96 3.81 9.85 -12.32
CA MET A 96 2.86 10.85 -12.80
C MET A 96 1.45 10.26 -12.91
N ILE A 97 1.31 9.06 -13.48
CA ILE A 97 0.04 8.34 -13.60
C ILE A 97 -0.50 8.03 -12.21
N SER A 98 0.31 7.43 -11.33
CA SER A 98 -0.11 7.02 -9.99
C SER A 98 -0.54 8.22 -9.12
N LEU A 99 0.21 9.33 -9.16
CA LEU A 99 -0.11 10.54 -8.40
C LEU A 99 -1.39 11.20 -8.92
N THR A 100 -1.55 11.31 -10.24
CA THR A 100 -2.75 11.89 -10.85
C THR A 100 -3.97 11.04 -10.50
N PHE A 101 -3.85 9.72 -10.62
CA PHE A 101 -4.92 8.79 -10.28
C PHE A 101 -5.29 8.86 -8.79
N ALA A 102 -4.31 8.85 -7.88
CA ALA A 102 -4.55 8.97 -6.45
C ALA A 102 -5.21 10.31 -6.09
N GLY A 103 -4.76 11.42 -6.68
CA GLY A 103 -5.35 12.74 -6.51
C GLY A 103 -6.79 12.80 -7.01
N TRP A 104 -7.06 12.31 -8.21
CA TRP A 104 -8.40 12.22 -8.78
C TRP A 104 -9.33 11.35 -7.94
N LEU A 105 -8.84 10.20 -7.47
CA LEU A 105 -9.61 9.30 -6.61
C LEU A 105 -9.95 9.98 -5.28
N MET A 106 -9.00 10.67 -4.65
CA MET A 106 -9.25 11.44 -3.43
C MET A 106 -10.31 12.53 -3.66
N GLN A 107 -10.21 13.31 -4.73
CA GLN A 107 -11.21 14.34 -5.07
C GLN A 107 -12.60 13.71 -5.24
N LYS A 108 -12.72 12.61 -6.00
CA LYS A 108 -13.98 11.89 -6.18
C LYS A 108 -14.57 11.39 -4.86
N LEU A 109 -13.74 10.90 -3.94
CA LEU A 109 -14.20 10.42 -2.63
C LEU A 109 -14.67 11.59 -1.74
N ILE A 110 -13.95 12.71 -1.75
CA ILE A 110 -14.34 13.93 -1.01
C ILE A 110 -15.67 14.49 -1.55
N GLU A 111 -15.83 14.60 -2.87
CA GLU A 111 -17.10 15.04 -3.49
C GLU A 111 -18.28 14.14 -3.11
N ARG A 112 -18.05 12.81 -3.08
CA ARG A 112 -19.07 11.84 -2.66
C ARG A 112 -19.44 11.98 -1.19
N GLN A 113 -18.47 12.30 -0.32
CA GLN A 113 -18.72 12.56 1.10
C GLN A 113 -19.47 13.88 1.31
N ALA A 114 -19.11 14.94 0.58
CA ALA A 114 -19.79 16.24 0.65
C ALA A 114 -21.28 16.12 0.29
N ARG A 115 -21.60 15.43 -0.82
CA ARG A 115 -23.00 15.18 -1.23
C ARG A 115 -23.79 14.32 -0.23
N ARG A 116 -23.13 13.48 0.57
CA ARG A 116 -23.79 12.69 1.63
C ARG A 116 -24.00 13.48 2.93
N ARG A 117 -23.29 14.59 3.12
CA ARG A 117 -23.37 15.46 4.30
C ARG A 117 -24.35 16.62 4.17
N GLU A 118 -24.96 16.81 3.00
CA GLU A 118 -26.12 17.68 2.79
C GLU A 118 -27.41 16.86 2.83
N PRO A 119 -27.93 16.44 3.99
CA PRO A 119 -29.36 16.21 4.12
C PRO A 119 -30.04 17.59 4.27
N SER A 120 -31.13 17.76 3.54
CA SER A 120 -32.08 18.87 3.62
C SER A 120 -32.52 19.19 5.06
#